data_AF-A0A0F9C9J1-F1
#
_entry.id   AF-A0A0F9C9J1-F1
#
_cell.length_a   1.000
_cell.length_b   1.000
_cell.length_c   1.000
_cell.angle_alpha   90.00
_cell.angle_beta   90.00
_cell.angle_gamma   90.00
#
_symmetry.space_group_name_H-M   'P 1'
#
loop_
_entity.id
_entity.type
_entity.pdbx_description
1 polymer ?
#
loop_
_entity_poly.entity_id
_entity_poly.type
_entity_poly.pdbx_seq_one_letter_code
_entity_poly.pdbx_strand_id
1 'polypeptide(L)'
;GLWKKAGGGGEIGGINYIGFNRNYCLEKPVYVYAHKQSAGAALQGISIYVNGARVAISTGQSEGHMGWESVGVPISNKDCFRILDNGGGQSRLAWYREI
;
A
#
# COMPACT_ATOMS: atom_id res chain seq x y z
N GLY A 1 -20.53 -27.28 -15.32
CA GLY A 1 -20.06 -26.08 -16.06
C GLY A 1 -18.81 -25.59 -15.39
N LEU A 2 -17.67 -25.64 -16.08
CA LEU A 2 -16.39 -25.15 -15.56
C LEU A 2 -16.32 -23.64 -15.80
N TRP A 3 -16.39 -22.86 -14.73
CA TRP A 3 -16.10 -21.42 -14.78
C TRP A 3 -14.59 -21.26 -15.02
N LYS A 4 -14.20 -20.95 -16.25
CA LYS A 4 -12.85 -20.44 -16.52
C LYS A 4 -12.76 -19.03 -15.94
N LYS A 5 -11.89 -18.86 -14.94
CA LYS A 5 -11.48 -17.55 -14.44
C LYS A 5 -10.99 -16.72 -15.63
N ALA A 6 -11.46 -15.49 -15.76
CA ALA A 6 -11.17 -14.61 -16.88
C ALA A 6 -9.64 -14.55 -17.11
N GLY A 7 -9.22 -15.05 -18.28
CA GLY A 7 -7.93 -14.72 -18.85
C GLY A 7 -7.96 -13.24 -19.20
N GLY A 8 -7.30 -12.45 -18.37
CA GLY A 8 -7.24 -11.00 -18.49
C GLY A 8 -5.98 -10.47 -17.82
N GLY A 9 -4.84 -11.14 -18.04
CA GLY A 9 -3.53 -10.56 -17.80
C GLY A 9 -3.22 -9.59 -18.94
N GLY A 10 -3.94 -8.47 -19.01
CA GLY A 10 -3.43 -7.32 -19.74
C GLY A 10 -2.12 -6.93 -19.06
N GLU A 11 -1.06 -6.77 -19.83
CA GLU A 11 0.20 -6.19 -19.36
C GLU A 11 -0.03 -4.72 -19.01
N ILE A 12 -0.71 -4.49 -17.90
CA ILE A 12 -0.83 -3.20 -17.23
C ILE A 12 0.44 -3.11 -16.40
N GLY A 13 1.42 -2.34 -16.86
CA GLY A 13 2.71 -1.99 -16.23
C GLY A 13 3.10 -2.80 -14.99
N GLY A 14 4.13 -3.64 -15.12
CA GLY A 14 4.58 -4.59 -14.10
C GLY A 14 4.55 -4.04 -12.68
N ILE A 15 3.88 -4.76 -11.78
CA ILE A 15 3.84 -4.43 -10.35
C ILE A 15 5.26 -4.54 -9.80
N ASN A 16 5.75 -3.46 -9.20
CA ASN A 16 7.04 -3.43 -8.53
C ASN A 16 6.82 -3.50 -7.02
N TYR A 17 7.18 -4.63 -6.40
CA TYR A 17 7.08 -4.82 -4.96
C TYR A 17 8.12 -4.00 -4.21
N ILE A 18 7.69 -3.39 -3.10
CA ILE A 18 8.53 -2.53 -2.26
C ILE A 18 8.36 -2.85 -0.78
N GLY A 19 9.36 -2.46 0.00
CA GLY A 19 9.38 -2.65 1.45
C GLY A 19 8.76 -1.47 2.19
N PHE A 20 8.36 -1.75 3.44
CA PHE A 20 7.94 -0.72 4.39
C PHE A 20 9.15 -0.04 5.02
N ASN A 21 8.95 1.17 5.55
CA ASN A 21 9.94 1.98 6.26
C ASN A 21 11.19 2.36 5.44
N ARG A 22 11.10 2.32 4.10
CA ARG A 22 12.15 2.74 3.18
C ARG A 22 11.68 3.92 2.33
N ASN A 23 12.57 4.89 2.10
CA ASN A 23 12.33 6.00 1.18
C ASN A 23 12.56 5.54 -0.27
N TYR A 24 11.66 5.94 -1.16
CA TYR A 24 11.72 5.71 -2.59
C TYR A 24 11.55 7.06 -3.30
N CYS A 25 12.46 7.38 -4.20
CA CYS A 25 12.38 8.55 -5.07
C CYS A 25 12.47 8.01 -6.49
N LEU A 26 11.37 8.07 -7.24
CA LEU A 26 11.29 7.48 -8.57
C LEU A 26 11.29 8.60 -9.62
N GLU A 27 12.02 8.40 -10.71
CA GLU A 27 12.13 9.39 -11.81
C GLU A 27 10.89 9.44 -12.70
N LYS A 28 9.84 8.69 -12.34
CA LYS A 28 8.59 8.55 -13.09
C LYS A 28 7.39 8.69 -12.15
N PRO A 29 6.25 9.19 -12.65
CA PRO A 29 5.03 9.19 -11.87
C PRO A 29 4.56 7.75 -11.65
N VAL A 30 4.16 7.44 -10.42
CA VAL A 30 3.70 6.10 -10.04
C VAL A 30 2.44 6.16 -9.21
N TYR A 31 1.65 5.09 -9.24
CA TYR A 31 0.62 4.86 -8.24
C TYR A 31 1.15 3.87 -7.22
N VAL A 32 1.27 4.30 -5.96
CA VAL A 32 1.73 3.48 -4.84
C VAL A 32 0.53 2.91 -4.13
N TYR A 33 0.59 1.62 -3.79
CA TYR A 33 -0.44 0.94 -3.03
C TYR A 33 0.18 0.09 -1.92
N ALA A 34 -0.48 0.05 -0.77
CA ALA A 34 -0.11 -0.81 0.34
C ALA A 34 -1.36 -1.36 1.03
N HIS A 35 -1.27 -2.61 1.46
CA HIS A 35 -2.26 -3.22 2.33
C HIS A 35 -1.63 -4.06 3.43
N LYS A 36 -2.40 -4.31 4.48
CA LYS A 36 -1.98 -5.08 5.63
C LYS A 36 -3.19 -5.64 6.35
N GLN A 37 -3.05 -6.83 6.92
CA GLN A 37 -4.00 -7.33 7.90
C GLN A 37 -3.69 -6.73 9.28
N SER A 38 -4.62 -5.95 9.83
CA SER A 38 -4.57 -5.46 11.21
C SER A 38 -4.94 -6.58 12.19
N ALA A 39 -4.32 -6.58 13.37
CA ALA A 39 -4.68 -7.49 14.46
C ALA A 39 -5.86 -6.98 15.30
N GLY A 40 -6.57 -5.94 14.85
CA GLY A 40 -7.76 -5.42 15.53
C GLY A 40 -7.45 -4.59 16.78
N ALA A 41 -6.26 -3.98 16.86
CA ALA A 41 -5.97 -3.02 17.92
C ALA A 41 -5.98 -1.58 17.39
N ALA A 42 -6.23 -0.63 18.29
CA ALA A 42 -6.20 0.79 17.99
C ALA A 42 -4.84 1.20 17.41
N LEU A 43 -4.87 2.17 16.49
CA LEU A 43 -3.69 2.79 15.87
C LEU A 43 -2.84 1.86 14.97
N GLN A 44 -3.27 0.61 14.76
CA GLN A 44 -2.65 -0.29 13.80
C GLN A 44 -3.08 0.03 12.38
N GLY A 45 -2.17 -0.01 11.42
CA GLY A 45 -2.52 0.20 10.02
C GLY A 45 -1.34 0.54 9.13
N ILE A 46 -1.60 1.30 8.08
CA ILE A 46 -0.60 1.73 7.10
C ILE A 46 -0.74 3.23 6.86
N SER A 47 0.39 3.88 6.62
CA SER A 47 0.41 5.25 6.13
C SER A 47 1.42 5.44 5.02
N ILE A 48 1.12 6.37 4.11
CA ILE A 48 2.04 6.80 3.05
C ILE A 48 2.44 8.24 3.36
N TYR A 49 3.75 8.48 3.35
CA TYR A 49 4.36 9.78 3.46
C TYR A 49 4.94 10.17 2.11
N VAL A 50 4.80 11.44 1.74
CA VAL A 50 5.36 12.02 0.51
C VAL A 50 6.08 13.30 0.91
N ASN A 51 7.36 13.41 0.57
CA ASN A 51 8.26 14.51 0.96
C ASN A 51 8.21 14.83 2.46
N GLY A 52 8.06 13.79 3.29
CA GLY A 52 7.97 13.92 4.75
C GLY A 52 6.58 14.22 5.32
N ALA A 53 5.59 14.55 4.48
CA ALA A 53 4.21 14.77 4.91
C ALA A 53 3.37 13.50 4.80
N ARG A 54 2.55 13.18 5.81
CA ARG A 54 1.61 12.05 5.74
C ARG A 54 0.44 12.40 4.84
N VAL A 55 0.32 11.73 3.70
CA VAL A 55 -0.71 12.02 2.68
C VAL A 55 -1.87 11.02 2.69
N ALA A 56 -1.63 9.80 3.16
CA ALA A 56 -2.67 8.79 3.29
C ALA A 56 -2.44 7.93 4.53
N ILE A 57 -3.53 7.51 5.14
CA ILE A 57 -3.53 6.64 6.30
C ILE A 57 -4.82 5.81 6.30
N SER A 58 -4.67 4.52 6.58
CA SER A 58 -5.76 3.61 6.93
C SER A 58 -5.37 2.93 8.22
N THR A 59 -6.20 3.06 9.24
CA THR A 59 -5.97 2.47 10.56
C THR A 59 -7.21 1.72 11.02
N GLY A 60 -7.02 0.53 11.57
CA GLY A 60 -8.06 -0.22 12.24
C GLY A 60 -8.46 0.49 13.53
N GLN A 61 -9.76 0.76 13.70
CA GLN A 61 -10.31 1.57 14.78
C GLN A 61 -11.14 0.79 15.81
N SER A 62 -11.19 -0.54 15.80
CA SER A 62 -12.14 -1.26 16.67
C SER A 62 -11.58 -2.50 17.35
N GLU A 63 -11.59 -2.42 18.69
CA GLU A 63 -11.61 -3.48 19.71
C GLU A 63 -11.79 -4.91 19.17
N GLY A 64 -10.69 -5.59 18.86
CA GLY A 64 -10.66 -7.06 18.75
C GLY A 64 -11.02 -7.67 17.39
N HIS A 65 -11.35 -6.89 16.36
CA HIS A 65 -11.68 -7.42 15.04
C HIS A 65 -10.53 -7.34 14.05
N MET A 66 -10.08 -8.51 13.54
CA MET A 66 -9.13 -8.57 12.43
C MET A 66 -9.73 -7.90 11.18
N GLY A 67 -8.95 -7.03 10.53
CA GLY A 67 -9.37 -6.26 9.36
C GLY A 67 -8.25 -6.08 8.35
N TRP A 68 -8.59 -5.68 7.13
CA TRP A 68 -7.60 -5.30 6.11
C TRP A 68 -7.58 -3.80 5.93
N GLU A 69 -6.42 -3.21 6.18
CA GLU A 69 -6.15 -1.79 5.95
C GLU A 69 -5.50 -1.64 4.59
N SER A 70 -5.95 -0.67 3.80
CA SER A 70 -5.32 -0.39 2.51
C SER A 70 -5.29 1.10 2.19
N VAL A 71 -4.24 1.52 1.52
CA VAL A 71 -4.02 2.91 1.09
C VAL A 71 -3.41 2.92 -0.30
N GLY A 72 -3.75 3.94 -1.09
CA GLY A 72 -3.13 4.16 -2.38
C GLY A 72 -3.08 5.64 -2.72
N VAL A 73 -1.97 6.07 -3.32
CA VAL A 73 -1.70 7.48 -3.62
C VAL A 73 -0.90 7.59 -4.92
N PRO A 74 -1.28 8.50 -5.85
CA PRO A 74 -0.41 8.86 -6.96
C PRO A 74 0.77 9.71 -6.47
N ILE A 75 1.98 9.36 -6.91
CA ILE A 75 3.23 10.05 -6.59
C ILE A 75 3.80 10.66 -7.87
N SER A 76 4.19 11.92 -7.79
CA SER A 76 4.86 12.61 -8.90
C SER A 76 6.31 12.15 -9.04
N ASN A 77 6.89 12.30 -10.23
CA ASN A 77 8.30 11.98 -10.49
C ASN A 77 9.32 12.86 -9.76
N LYS A 78 8.88 13.93 -9.11
CA LYS A 78 9.72 14.81 -8.29
C LYS A 78 9.61 14.52 -6.79
N ASP A 79 8.71 13.62 -6.41
CA ASP A 79 8.38 13.36 -5.02
C ASP A 79 9.04 12.06 -4.53
N CYS A 80 9.50 12.09 -3.28
CA CYS A 80 9.95 10.91 -2.57
C CYS A 80 8.84 10.43 -1.65
N PHE A 81 8.62 9.12 -1.60
CA PHE A 81 7.61 8.53 -0.73
C PHE A 81 8.18 7.45 0.19
N ARG A 82 7.46 7.20 1.28
CA ARG A 82 7.72 6.11 2.23
C ARG A 82 6.43 5.56 2.76
N ILE A 83 6.36 4.25 2.91
CA ILE A 83 5.21 3.55 3.48
C ILE A 83 5.58 3.16 4.90
N LEU A 84 4.79 3.58 5.90
CA LEU A 84 4.95 3.17 7.28
C LEU A 84 3.93 2.10 7.66
N ASP A 85 4.42 1.11 8.38
CA ASP A 85 3.62 0.12 9.08
C ASP A 85 3.39 0.60 10.52
N ASN A 86 2.14 0.89 10.88
CA ASN A 86 1.76 1.45 12.17
C ASN A 86 1.52 0.37 13.25
N GLY A 87 2.19 -0.78 13.17
CA GLY A 87 2.25 -1.78 14.24
C GLY A 87 1.13 -2.83 14.25
N GLY A 88 1.40 -3.96 14.91
CA GLY A 88 0.54 -5.16 15.00
C GLY A 88 0.23 -5.81 13.66
N GLY A 89 -0.69 -6.78 13.63
CA GLY A 89 -1.11 -7.43 12.39
C GLY A 89 -0.07 -8.36 11.76
N GLN A 90 -0.47 -9.05 10.70
CA GLN A 90 0.39 -9.90 9.87
C GLN A 90 0.16 -9.57 8.40
N SER A 91 0.88 -10.23 7.48
CA SER A 91 0.61 -10.16 6.04
C SER A 91 0.51 -8.72 5.50
N ARG A 92 1.67 -8.08 5.33
CA ARG A 92 1.79 -6.74 4.75
C ARG A 92 2.39 -6.81 3.35
N LEU A 93 1.84 -6.05 2.43
CA LEU A 93 2.30 -5.96 1.05
C LEU A 93 2.25 -4.51 0.59
N ALA A 94 3.29 -4.11 -0.15
CA ALA A 94 3.34 -2.82 -0.79
C ALA A 94 3.94 -2.95 -2.19
N TRP A 95 3.42 -2.15 -3.11
CA TRP A 95 3.88 -2.13 -4.49
C TRP A 95 3.58 -0.79 -5.16
N TYR A 96 4.23 -0.52 -6.28
CA TYR A 96 3.88 0.58 -7.15
C TYR A 96 3.75 0.12 -8.60
N ARG A 97 3.06 0.92 -9.40
CA ARG A 97 3.00 0.81 -10.86
C ARG A 97 3.24 2.18 -11.49
N GLU A 98 3.88 2.20 -12.65
CA GLU A 98 3.98 3.42 -13.46
C GLU A 98 2.57 3.87 -13.90
N ILE A 99 2.35 5.19 -13.97
CA ILE A 99 1.10 5.80 -14.47
C ILE A 99 1.28 6.20 -15.93
#